data_AF-A0A7T8KBF6-F1
#
_entry.id   AF-A0A7T8KBF6-F1
#
_cell.length_a   1.000
_cell.length_b   1.000
_cell.length_c   1.000
_cell.angle_alpha   90.00
_cell.angle_beta   90.00
_cell.angle_gamma   90.00
#
_symmetry.space_group_name_H-M   'P 1'
#
loop_
_entity.id
_entity.type
_entity.pdbx_description
1 polymer ?
#
loop_
_entity_poly.entity_id
_entity_poly.type
_entity_poly.pdbx_seq_one_letter_code
_entity_poly.pdbx_strand_id
1 'polypeptide(L)'
;MELLQEILIGFCSDGANVMLGVKSGVGKLLQGDFPNIILWHCLNHRLELAVAQALEATGGTKDFQAFLDALYTLYSQSPKSMREL
;
A
#
# COMPACT_ATOMS: atom_id res chain seq x y z
N MET A 1 -23.73 9.98 -11.16
CA MET A 1 -22.53 10.08 -12.02
C MET A 1 -22.24 11.53 -12.38
N GLU A 2 -23.26 12.33 -12.74
CA GLU A 2 -23.12 13.78 -13.00
C GLU A 2 -22.41 14.54 -11.88
N LEU A 3 -22.79 14.32 -10.62
CA LEU A 3 -22.12 14.98 -9.48
C LEU A 3 -20.60 14.71 -9.44
N LEU A 4 -20.16 13.47 -9.65
CA LEU A 4 -18.74 13.13 -9.63
C LEU A 4 -17.98 13.80 -10.79
N GLN A 5 -18.61 13.99 -11.94
CA GLN A 5 -17.97 14.67 -13.08
C GLN A 5 -17.62 16.12 -12.76
N GLU A 6 -18.35 16.74 -11.85
CA GLU A 6 -18.12 18.12 -11.43
C GLU A 6 -17.12 18.24 -10.26
N ILE A 7 -17.10 17.26 -9.34
CA ILE A 7 -16.37 17.41 -8.06
C ILE A 7 -15.15 16.51 -7.91
N LEU A 8 -15.01 15.44 -8.71
CA LEU A 8 -13.92 14.48 -8.54
C LEU A 8 -12.64 15.02 -9.17
N ILE A 9 -11.79 15.62 -8.33
CA ILE A 9 -10.53 16.23 -8.77
C ILE A 9 -9.29 15.35 -8.53
N GLY A 10 -9.41 14.30 -7.72
CA GLY A 10 -8.25 13.49 -7.37
C GLY A 10 -8.57 12.09 -6.88
N PHE A 11 -7.60 11.20 -7.05
CA PHE A 11 -7.62 9.81 -6.61
C PHE A 11 -6.28 9.45 -5.97
N CYS A 12 -6.31 9.05 -4.70
CA CYS A 12 -5.11 8.68 -3.93
C CYS A 12 -5.15 7.19 -3.58
N SER A 13 -4.07 6.46 -3.87
CA SER A 13 -3.98 5.02 -3.58
C SER A 13 -2.55 4.56 -3.28
N ASP A 14 -2.38 3.29 -2.89
CA ASP A 14 -1.12 2.66 -2.44
C ASP A 14 -0.08 2.43 -3.54
N GLY A 15 -0.29 2.93 -4.76
CA GLY A 15 0.68 2.76 -5.85
C GLY A 15 0.83 1.34 -6.38
N ALA A 16 0.03 0.37 -5.92
CA ALA A 16 0.00 -0.95 -6.52
C ALA A 16 -0.36 -0.86 -8.01
N ASN A 17 0.18 -1.77 -8.83
CA ASN A 17 -0.07 -1.76 -10.28
C ASN A 17 -1.56 -1.85 -10.64
N VAL A 18 -2.37 -2.53 -9.84
CA VAL A 18 -3.82 -2.60 -10.02
C VAL A 18 -4.51 -1.26 -9.74
N MET A 19 -3.91 -0.40 -8.94
CA MET A 19 -4.48 0.90 -8.56
C MET A 19 -3.96 2.03 -9.43
N LEU A 20 -2.64 2.17 -9.60
CA LEU A 20 -2.01 3.29 -10.32
C LEU A 20 -1.23 2.86 -11.58
N GLY A 21 -1.37 1.61 -12.03
CA GLY A 21 -0.73 1.13 -13.25
C GLY A 21 -1.19 1.86 -14.50
N VAL A 22 -0.25 2.17 -15.40
CA VAL A 22 -0.46 3.05 -16.57
C VAL A 22 -1.33 2.46 -17.68
N LYS A 23 -1.57 1.14 -17.69
CA LYS A 23 -2.32 0.44 -18.74
C LYS A 23 -3.78 0.16 -18.35
N SER A 24 -3.97 -0.45 -17.19
CA SER A 24 -5.27 -0.97 -16.75
C SER A 24 -5.50 -0.79 -15.25
N GLY A 25 -4.72 0.08 -14.58
CA GLY A 25 -4.95 0.40 -13.18
C GLY A 25 -6.23 1.22 -13.00
N VAL A 26 -6.83 1.15 -11.82
CA VAL A 26 -8.06 1.91 -11.47
C VAL A 26 -7.92 3.39 -11.79
N GLY A 27 -6.79 4.01 -11.43
CA GLY A 27 -6.51 5.41 -11.74
C GLY A 27 -6.46 5.69 -13.25
N LYS A 28 -5.95 4.75 -14.06
CA LYS A 28 -5.95 4.88 -15.52
C LYS A 28 -7.35 4.79 -16.11
N LEU A 29 -8.20 3.91 -15.56
CA LEU A 29 -9.61 3.80 -15.94
C LEU A 29 -10.36 5.08 -15.56
N LEU A 30 -10.14 5.59 -14.34
CA LEU A 30 -10.71 6.86 -13.88
C LEU A 30 -10.27 8.05 -14.73
N GLN A 31 -9.05 8.07 -15.25
CA GLN A 31 -8.62 9.10 -16.20
C GLN A 31 -9.38 9.04 -17.54
N GLY A 32 -9.94 7.89 -17.91
CA GLY A 32 -10.82 7.76 -19.07
C GLY A 32 -12.16 8.47 -18.85
N ASP A 33 -12.72 8.34 -17.64
CA ASP A 33 -14.00 8.94 -17.27
C ASP A 33 -13.86 10.40 -16.81
N PHE A 34 -12.73 10.76 -16.20
CA PHE A 34 -12.43 12.07 -15.61
C PHE A 34 -11.04 12.54 -16.09
N PRO A 35 -10.93 13.15 -17.29
CA PRO A 35 -9.64 13.45 -17.93
C PRO A 35 -8.69 14.34 -17.10
N ASN A 36 -9.25 15.16 -16.20
CA ASN A 36 -8.49 16.11 -15.38
C ASN A 36 -8.19 15.58 -13.96
N ILE A 37 -8.52 14.33 -13.65
CA ILE A 37 -8.30 13.76 -12.31
C ILE A 37 -6.81 13.65 -11.99
N ILE A 38 -6.43 14.11 -10.80
CA ILE A 38 -5.07 13.99 -10.28
C ILE A 38 -4.91 12.62 -9.65
N LEU A 39 -4.03 11.80 -10.20
CA LEU A 39 -3.63 10.53 -9.60
C LEU A 39 -2.47 10.77 -8.64
N TRP A 40 -2.63 10.35 -7.38
CA TRP A 40 -1.61 10.51 -6.34
C TRP A 40 -1.27 9.17 -5.69
N HIS A 41 0.01 8.86 -5.61
CA HIS A 41 0.48 7.75 -4.79
C HIS A 41 0.57 8.22 -3.33
N CYS A 42 -0.21 7.57 -2.46
CA CYS A 42 -0.28 7.82 -1.02
C CYS A 42 1.10 8.11 -0.41
N LEU A 43 1.24 9.30 0.17
CA LEU A 43 2.51 9.77 0.72
C LEU A 43 2.98 8.88 1.87
N ASN A 44 2.06 8.41 2.72
CA ASN A 44 2.39 7.55 3.85
C ASN A 44 2.96 6.21 3.37
N HIS A 45 2.36 5.62 2.32
CA HIS A 45 2.89 4.38 1.75
C HIS A 45 4.25 4.60 1.07
N ARG A 46 4.43 5.71 0.35
CA ARG A 46 5.75 6.07 -0.19
C ARG A 46 6.83 6.26 0.88
N LEU A 47 6.48 6.85 2.02
CA LEU A 47 7.39 7.01 3.15
C LEU A 47 7.76 5.66 3.76
N GLU A 48 6.77 4.80 3.98
CA GLU A 48 6.98 3.44 4.49
C GLU A 48 7.90 2.64 3.56
N LEU A 49 7.65 2.64 2.24
CA LEU A 49 8.52 2.01 1.25
C LEU A 49 9.94 2.59 1.25
N ALA A 50 10.09 3.92 1.36
CA ALA A 50 11.41 4.56 1.39
C ALA A 50 12.22 4.14 2.63
N VAL A 51 11.56 4.05 3.79
CA VAL A 51 12.18 3.56 5.02
C VAL A 51 12.54 2.08 4.87
N ALA A 52 11.64 1.25 4.36
CA ALA A 52 11.89 -0.17 4.14
C ALA A 52 13.12 -0.41 3.23
N GLN A 53 13.21 0.32 2.10
CA GLN A 53 14.35 0.26 1.17
C GLN A 53 15.66 0.71 1.83
N ALA A 54 15.62 1.78 2.63
CA ALA A 54 16.81 2.24 3.36
C ALA A 54 17.30 1.20 4.38
N LEU A 55 16.37 0.55 5.10
CA LEU A 55 16.69 -0.52 6.04
C LEU A 55 17.26 -1.76 5.33
N GLU A 56 16.72 -2.14 4.18
CA GLU A 56 17.22 -3.26 3.37
C GLU A 56 18.67 -3.01 2.89
N ALA A 57 18.93 -1.80 2.40
CA ALA A 57 20.24 -1.38 1.88
C ALA A 57 21.30 -1.26 2.98
N THR A 58 20.93 -0.78 4.17
CA THR A 58 21.85 -0.62 5.30
C THR A 58 22.01 -1.90 6.13
N GLY A 59 21.05 -2.82 6.06
CA GLY A 59 21.02 -4.04 6.87
C GLY A 59 20.78 -3.82 8.37
N GLY A 60 20.55 -2.57 8.80
CA GLY A 60 20.60 -2.18 10.21
C GLY A 60 19.55 -2.83 11.12
N THR A 61 18.48 -3.40 10.56
CA THR A 61 17.36 -3.98 11.33
C THR A 61 17.08 -5.44 11.01
N LYS A 62 17.89 -6.09 10.16
CA LYS A 62 17.58 -7.46 9.66
C LYS A 62 17.44 -8.47 10.79
N ASP A 63 18.39 -8.50 11.73
CA ASP A 63 18.37 -9.46 12.84
C ASP A 63 17.21 -9.19 13.81
N PHE A 64 16.93 -7.92 14.09
CA PHE A 64 15.82 -7.53 14.96
C PHE A 64 14.47 -7.88 14.34
N GLN A 65 14.30 -7.64 13.04
CA GLN A 65 13.10 -8.00 12.30
C GLN A 65 12.91 -9.52 12.27
N ALA A 66 13.96 -10.28 11.96
CA ALA A 66 13.90 -11.74 11.98
C ALA A 66 13.51 -12.31 13.36
N PHE A 67 14.02 -11.70 14.44
CA PHE A 67 13.63 -12.07 15.80
C PHE A 67 12.14 -11.82 16.07
N LEU A 68 11.62 -10.64 15.70
CA LEU A 68 10.20 -10.32 15.85
C LEU A 68 9.31 -11.24 15.00
N ASP A 69 9.70 -11.54 13.77
CA ASP A 69 8.97 -12.45 12.88
C ASP A 69 8.91 -13.87 13.46
N ALA A 70 10.00 -14.33 14.10
CA ALA A 70 10.02 -15.61 14.80
C ALA A 70 9.05 -15.64 15.99
N LEU A 71 9.01 -14.56 16.79
CA LEU A 71 8.04 -14.44 17.89
C LEU A 71 6.60 -14.43 17.35
N TYR A 72 6.33 -13.63 16.32
CA TYR A 72 5.00 -13.57 15.70
C TYR A 72 4.56 -14.94 15.18
N THR A 73 5.45 -15.67 14.49
CA THR A 73 5.16 -17.02 13.97
C THR A 73 4.84 -18.01 15.09
N LEU A 74 5.59 -17.96 16.20
CA LEU A 74 5.33 -18.80 17.37
C LEU A 74 3.95 -18.52 17.98
N TYR A 75 3.59 -17.24 18.15
CA TYR A 75 2.33 -16.86 18.82
C TYR A 75 1.09 -16.97 17.92
N SER A 76 1.21 -16.65 16.63
CA SER A 76 0.11 -16.76 15.66
C SER A 76 -0.34 -18.21 15.47
N GLN A 77 0.54 -19.18 15.66
CA GLN A 77 0.22 -20.61 15.63
C GLN A 77 -0.16 -21.18 17.01
N SER A 78 -0.20 -20.35 18.05
CA SER A 78 -0.49 -20.83 19.40
C SER A 78 -1.94 -21.34 19.52
N PRO A 79 -2.20 -22.33 20.40
CA PRO A 79 -3.55 -22.83 20.64
C PRO A 79 -4.53 -21.76 21.12
N LYS A 80 -4.03 -20.64 21.66
CA LYS A 80 -4.86 -19.50 22.05
C LYS A 80 -5.30 -18.69 20.81
N SER A 81 -4.35 -18.31 19.95
CA SER A 81 -4.65 -17.53 18.74
C SER A 81 -5.62 -18.26 17.81
N MET A 82 -5.47 -19.59 17.66
CA MET A 82 -6.34 -20.40 16.80
C MET A 82 -7.77 -20.57 17.33
N ARG A 83 -7.99 -20.34 18.64
CA ARG A 83 -9.32 -20.42 19.27
C ARG A 83 -10.09 -19.10 19.24
N GLU A 84 -9.40 -17.98 19.05
CA GLU A 84 -10.00 -16.63 19.05
C GLU A 84 -10.25 -16.08 17.63
N LEU A 85 -10.07 -16.92 16.61
CA LEU A 85 -10.48 -16.69 15.21
C LEU A 85 -11.87 -17.27 14.95
#